data_AF-A0A2V6BWH3-F1
#
_entry.id   AF-A0A2V6BWH3-F1
#
_cell.length_a   1.000
_cell.length_b   1.000
_cell.length_c   1.000
_cell.angle_alpha   90.00
_cell.angle_beta   90.00
_cell.angle_gamma   90.00
#
_symmetry.space_group_name_H-M   'P 1'
#
loop_
_entity.id
_entity.type
_entity.pdbx_description
1 polymer ?
#
loop_
_entity_poly.entity_id
_entity_poly.type
_entity_poly.pdbx_seq_one_letter_code
_entity_poly.pdbx_strand_id
1 'polypeptide(L)'
;MNGDEPKIEIFKPFGEAFELMKKILFQPFDFKKWLVIGFTAWLASLSGGGGGFNYPYDHRQNTQKFNETISQIPQPVLITGICVLICVVLALVLVVAWLRARGGFMFTDCVAKNRGAVVAPWREFRTEGNSYFLFTLLVGFVLLIVAALLSLPFMVPIIADVTFRHTHAVYLISTIAAWAFVMILFLVAWSVLASFMVPIMYVRRCRAFEAFRTAARLISEHPGEILLYWLFLIVLAVASAIVAFVVTCATCCITAIPYVGTVILLPVFVLLRSFSLLFIRQFGADYDVWARFIPPEFLPVLMPPPLPSASEPR
;
A
#
# COMPACT_ATOMS: atom_id res chain seq x y z
N MET A 1 13.09 40.64 -0.09
CA MET A 1 11.94 39.77 0.17
C MET A 1 12.42 38.33 -0.01
N ASN A 2 13.08 37.80 1.02
CA ASN A 2 13.53 36.42 1.04
C ASN A 2 12.38 35.62 1.67
N GLY A 3 11.57 34.99 0.84
CA GLY A 3 10.67 33.95 1.33
C GLY A 3 11.56 32.79 1.74
N ASP A 4 11.62 32.50 3.04
CA ASP A 4 12.19 31.24 3.53
C ASP A 4 11.56 30.11 2.71
N GLU A 5 12.38 29.37 1.97
CA GLU A 5 11.94 28.13 1.35
C GLU A 5 11.31 27.27 2.47
N PRO A 6 10.11 26.73 2.28
CA PRO A 6 9.45 25.94 3.31
C PRO A 6 10.35 24.75 3.65
N LYS A 7 11.01 24.82 4.81
CA LYS A 7 11.89 23.75 5.30
C LYS A 7 11.04 22.50 5.47
N ILE A 8 11.33 21.48 4.66
CA ILE A 8 10.62 20.20 4.72
C ILE A 8 11.05 19.50 6.01
N GLU A 9 10.11 19.34 6.93
CA GLU A 9 10.34 18.77 8.26
C GLU A 9 9.61 17.44 8.39
N ILE A 10 10.30 16.41 8.89
CA ILE A 10 9.71 15.07 9.05
C ILE A 10 9.04 14.90 10.42
N PHE A 11 9.65 15.43 11.47
CA PHE A 11 9.18 15.21 12.85
C PHE A 11 7.93 16.01 13.20
N LYS A 12 7.80 17.24 12.69
CA LYS A 12 6.63 18.08 12.91
C LYS A 12 5.32 17.43 12.40
N PRO A 13 5.21 17.03 11.11
CA PRO A 13 4.00 16.38 10.61
C PRO A 13 3.78 15.01 11.27
N PHE A 14 4.83 14.34 11.76
CA PHE A 14 4.68 13.10 12.53
C PHE A 14 4.00 13.36 13.89
N GLY A 15 4.42 14.39 14.63
CA GLY A 15 3.79 14.79 15.88
C GLY A 15 2.32 15.19 15.70
N GLU A 16 2.04 16.00 14.68
CA GLU A 16 0.67 16.38 14.30
C GLU A 16 -0.16 15.16 13.91
N ALA A 17 0.40 14.23 13.14
CA ALA A 17 -0.27 12.98 12.75
C ALA A 17 -0.61 12.10 13.95
N PHE A 18 0.27 12.07 14.96
CA PHE A 18 0.03 11.34 16.21
C PHE A 18 -1.12 11.96 17.01
N GLU A 19 -1.19 13.28 17.10
CA GLU A 19 -2.33 13.96 17.72
C GLU A 19 -3.64 13.71 16.95
N LEU A 20 -3.62 13.78 15.61
CA LEU A 20 -4.79 13.44 14.80
C LEU A 20 -5.24 12.00 15.01
N MET A 21 -4.31 11.04 15.04
CA MET A 21 -4.60 9.63 15.28
C MET A 21 -5.29 9.44 16.65
N LYS A 22 -4.81 10.12 17.69
CA LYS A 22 -5.46 10.10 19.01
C LYS A 22 -6.89 10.64 18.97
N LYS A 23 -7.10 11.76 18.29
CA LYS A 23 -8.43 12.37 18.15
C LYS A 23 -9.38 11.48 17.37
N ILE A 24 -8.94 10.95 16.24
CA ILE A 24 -9.76 10.12 15.37
C ILE A 24 -10.24 8.84 16.07
N LEU A 25 -9.35 8.18 16.80
CA LEU A 25 -9.61 6.86 17.36
C LEU A 25 -10.08 6.87 18.81
N PHE A 26 -9.64 7.83 19.63
CA PHE A 26 -9.84 7.81 21.08
C PHE A 26 -10.62 9.02 21.63
N GLN A 27 -10.87 10.10 20.86
CA GLN A 27 -11.53 11.31 21.37
C GLN A 27 -12.55 11.92 20.39
N PRO A 28 -13.85 11.56 20.48
CA PRO A 28 -14.45 10.58 21.38
C PRO A 28 -14.26 9.14 20.88
N PHE A 29 -14.10 8.19 21.81
CA PHE A 29 -14.07 6.76 21.47
C PHE A 29 -15.47 6.29 21.07
N ASP A 30 -15.62 5.88 19.81
CA ASP A 30 -16.82 5.25 19.26
C ASP A 30 -16.42 3.91 18.64
N PHE A 31 -16.88 2.81 19.25
CA PHE A 31 -16.57 1.46 18.81
C PHE A 31 -17.07 1.16 17.39
N LYS A 32 -18.25 1.68 17.01
CA LYS A 32 -18.79 1.50 15.66
C LYS A 32 -17.92 2.21 14.64
N LYS A 33 -17.54 3.46 14.92
CA LYS A 33 -16.60 4.22 14.08
C LYS A 33 -15.26 3.46 13.96
N TRP A 34 -14.74 2.96 15.06
CA TRP A 34 -13.47 2.22 15.09
C TRP A 34 -13.49 0.97 14.21
N LEU A 35 -14.53 0.14 14.30
CA LEU A 35 -14.69 -1.04 13.42
C LEU A 35 -14.85 -0.67 11.94
N VAL A 36 -15.55 0.43 11.64
CA VAL A 36 -15.72 0.92 10.26
C VAL A 36 -14.40 1.42 9.67
N ILE A 37 -13.61 2.18 10.43
CA ILE A 37 -12.28 2.62 10.01
C ILE A 37 -11.35 1.41 9.88
N GLY A 38 -11.44 0.44 10.80
CA GLY A 38 -10.72 -0.82 10.71
C GLY A 38 -11.06 -1.61 9.44
N PHE A 39 -12.34 -1.64 9.06
CA PHE A 39 -12.79 -2.26 7.82
C PHE A 39 -12.25 -1.55 6.58
N THR A 40 -12.27 -0.22 6.53
CA THR A 40 -11.71 0.50 5.38
C THR A 40 -10.19 0.39 5.31
N ALA A 41 -9.49 0.34 6.45
CA ALA A 41 -8.06 0.07 6.52
C ALA A 41 -7.71 -1.35 6.06
N TRP A 42 -8.51 -2.35 6.46
CA TRP A 42 -8.38 -3.73 5.98
C TRP A 42 -8.60 -3.83 4.48
N LEU A 43 -9.67 -3.21 3.96
CA LEU A 43 -9.94 -3.14 2.53
C LEU A 43 -8.75 -2.52 1.76
N ALA A 44 -8.17 -1.43 2.28
CA ALA A 44 -7.01 -0.79 1.68
C ALA A 44 -5.74 -1.68 1.70
N SER A 45 -5.70 -2.70 2.57
CA SER A 45 -4.56 -3.58 2.82
C SER A 45 -4.75 -5.01 2.29
N LEU A 46 -5.88 -5.30 1.63
CA LEU A 46 -6.34 -6.64 1.21
C LEU A 46 -5.35 -7.47 0.37
N SER A 47 -4.31 -6.86 -0.19
CA SER A 47 -3.31 -7.57 -1.01
C SER A 47 -1.90 -7.57 -0.41
N GLY A 48 -1.72 -7.09 0.84
CA GLY A 48 -0.42 -7.03 1.52
C GLY A 48 -0.07 -8.30 2.30
N GLY A 49 -1.05 -9.14 2.61
CA GLY A 49 -0.86 -10.43 3.26
C GLY A 49 -0.74 -11.53 2.23
N GLY A 50 0.46 -11.73 1.68
CA GLY A 50 0.79 -12.96 0.96
C GLY A 50 0.72 -14.12 1.93
N GLY A 51 -0.44 -14.78 2.03
CA GLY A 51 -0.60 -16.02 2.75
C GLY A 51 0.23 -17.10 2.06
N GLY A 52 1.47 -17.28 2.51
CA GLY A 52 2.25 -18.45 2.19
C GLY A 52 1.56 -19.66 2.83
N PHE A 53 0.70 -20.33 2.06
CA PHE A 53 0.25 -21.67 2.42
C PHE A 53 1.45 -22.60 2.32
N ASN A 54 2.21 -22.72 3.42
CA ASN A 54 3.22 -23.76 3.54
C ASN A 54 2.49 -25.08 3.77
N TYR A 55 2.01 -25.68 2.68
CA TYR A 55 1.46 -27.02 2.73
C TYR A 55 2.64 -27.98 2.88
N PRO A 56 2.74 -28.77 3.97
CA PRO A 56 3.73 -29.83 4.07
C PRO A 56 3.44 -30.84 2.95
N TYR A 57 4.15 -30.68 1.83
CA TYR A 57 3.95 -31.44 0.61
C TYR A 57 4.83 -32.68 0.67
N ASP A 58 4.23 -33.82 1.04
CA ASP A 58 4.92 -35.10 1.01
C ASP A 58 4.96 -35.65 -0.43
N HIS A 59 6.12 -35.45 -1.08
CA HIS A 59 6.28 -35.55 -2.54
C HIS A 59 6.17 -36.98 -3.10
N ARG A 60 6.25 -38.02 -2.26
CA ARG A 60 6.34 -39.41 -2.75
C ARG A 60 5.03 -40.16 -2.72
N GLN A 61 4.26 -40.03 -1.65
CA GLN A 61 3.02 -40.79 -1.46
C GLN A 61 1.80 -40.12 -2.12
N ASN A 62 1.80 -38.78 -2.19
CA ASN A 62 0.67 -38.04 -2.74
C ASN A 62 0.69 -38.04 -4.28
N THR A 63 1.87 -37.98 -4.90
CA THR A 63 2.02 -37.93 -6.38
C THR A 63 1.49 -39.19 -7.05
N GLN A 64 1.63 -40.36 -6.42
CA GLN A 64 1.09 -41.63 -6.94
C GLN A 64 -0.45 -41.67 -6.84
N LYS A 65 -1.03 -41.24 -5.71
CA LYS A 65 -2.50 -41.13 -5.54
C LYS A 65 -3.11 -40.06 -6.44
N PHE A 66 -2.43 -38.93 -6.63
CA PHE A 66 -2.86 -37.86 -7.52
C PHE A 66 -2.81 -38.32 -8.99
N ASN A 67 -1.78 -39.05 -9.42
CA ASN A 67 -1.71 -39.61 -10.78
C ASN A 67 -2.79 -40.66 -11.03
N GLU A 68 -3.05 -41.55 -10.06
CA GLU A 68 -4.13 -42.54 -10.16
C GLU A 68 -5.50 -41.86 -10.24
N THR A 69 -5.74 -40.80 -9.46
CA THR A 69 -7.01 -40.05 -9.48
C THR A 69 -7.17 -39.19 -10.74
N ILE A 70 -6.10 -38.55 -11.22
CA ILE A 70 -6.12 -37.71 -12.44
C ILE A 70 -6.27 -38.56 -13.71
N SER A 71 -5.66 -39.76 -13.75
CA SER A 71 -5.77 -40.66 -14.90
C SER A 71 -7.18 -41.24 -15.09
N GLN A 72 -8.00 -41.27 -14.03
CA GLN A 72 -9.41 -41.67 -14.09
C GLN A 72 -10.35 -40.57 -14.58
N ILE A 73 -9.90 -39.31 -14.62
CA ILE A 73 -10.72 -38.17 -15.09
C ILE A 73 -10.55 -38.04 -16.61
N PRO A 74 -11.64 -37.88 -17.38
CA PRO A 74 -11.54 -37.60 -18.81
C PRO A 74 -10.70 -36.33 -19.04
N GLN A 75 -9.67 -36.42 -19.88
CA GLN A 75 -8.78 -35.29 -20.24
C GLN A 75 -9.53 -33.96 -20.54
N PRO A 76 -10.66 -33.93 -21.28
CA PRO A 76 -11.37 -32.67 -21.52
C PRO A 76 -12.00 -32.08 -20.24
N VAL A 77 -12.42 -32.91 -19.28
CA VAL A 77 -13.01 -32.45 -18.01
C VAL A 77 -11.93 -31.85 -17.11
N LEU A 78 -10.74 -32.46 -17.07
CA LEU A 78 -9.59 -31.94 -16.32
C LEU A 78 -9.14 -30.57 -16.86
N ILE A 79 -8.96 -30.45 -18.18
CA ILE A 79 -8.55 -29.19 -18.82
C ILE A 79 -9.61 -28.11 -18.57
N THR A 80 -10.89 -28.44 -18.73
CA THR A 80 -11.99 -27.50 -18.47
C THR A 80 -12.01 -27.06 -17.00
N GLY A 81 -11.82 -27.99 -16.05
CA GLY A 81 -11.75 -27.68 -14.63
C GLY A 81 -10.60 -26.73 -14.26
N ILE A 82 -9.41 -26.95 -14.85
CA ILE A 82 -8.24 -26.08 -14.64
C ILE A 82 -8.50 -24.69 -15.23
N CYS A 83 -9.03 -24.61 -16.47
CA CYS A 83 -9.38 -23.33 -17.08
C CYS A 83 -10.40 -22.54 -16.25
N VAL A 84 -11.46 -23.20 -15.76
CA VAL A 84 -12.46 -22.58 -14.88
C VAL A 84 -11.82 -22.09 -13.58
N LEU A 85 -10.96 -22.90 -12.95
CA LEU A 85 -10.26 -22.51 -11.72
C LEU A 85 -9.38 -21.27 -11.95
N ILE A 86 -8.60 -21.24 -13.03
CA ILE A 86 -7.77 -20.08 -13.40
C ILE A 86 -8.64 -18.84 -13.61
N CYS A 87 -9.74 -18.96 -14.35
CA CYS A 87 -10.68 -17.86 -14.56
C CYS A 87 -11.26 -17.32 -13.25
N VAL A 88 -11.65 -18.21 -12.32
CA VAL A 88 -12.17 -17.84 -11.00
C VAL A 88 -11.10 -17.12 -10.16
N VAL A 89 -9.88 -17.65 -10.13
CA VAL A 89 -8.76 -17.02 -9.40
C VAL A 89 -8.44 -15.65 -9.97
N LEU A 90 -8.36 -15.51 -11.29
CA LEU A 90 -8.13 -14.22 -11.95
C LEU A 90 -9.26 -13.22 -11.64
N ALA A 91 -10.52 -13.65 -11.71
CA ALA A 91 -11.66 -12.81 -11.34
C ALA A 91 -11.57 -12.35 -9.88
N LEU A 92 -11.21 -13.25 -8.96
CA LEU A 92 -11.01 -12.92 -7.54
C LEU A 92 -9.89 -11.88 -7.36
N VAL A 93 -8.74 -12.07 -8.01
CA VAL A 93 -7.61 -11.14 -7.95
C VAL A 93 -8.02 -9.75 -8.45
N LEU A 94 -8.75 -9.67 -9.57
CA LEU A 94 -9.25 -8.40 -10.10
C LEU A 94 -10.24 -7.72 -9.15
N VAL A 95 -11.16 -8.48 -8.57
CA VAL A 95 -12.12 -7.97 -7.59
C VAL A 95 -11.39 -7.45 -6.35
N VAL A 96 -10.42 -8.21 -5.81
CA VAL A 96 -9.63 -7.80 -4.65
C VAL A 96 -8.81 -6.55 -4.94
N ALA A 97 -8.15 -6.48 -6.11
CA ALA A 97 -7.41 -5.29 -6.52
C ALA A 97 -8.31 -4.06 -6.67
N TRP A 98 -9.52 -4.24 -7.22
CA TRP A 98 -10.52 -3.17 -7.32
C TRP A 98 -11.03 -2.73 -5.94
N LEU A 99 -11.33 -3.66 -5.05
CA LEU A 99 -11.71 -3.36 -3.67
C LEU A 99 -10.59 -2.63 -2.92
N ARG A 100 -9.33 -3.00 -3.13
CA ARG A 100 -8.16 -2.32 -2.54
C ARG A 100 -8.05 -0.87 -2.98
N ALA A 101 -8.15 -0.63 -4.29
CA ALA A 101 -8.15 0.72 -4.85
C ALA A 101 -9.21 1.60 -4.19
N ARG A 102 -10.41 1.05 -3.99
CA ARG A 102 -11.56 1.75 -3.42
C ARG A 102 -11.43 1.93 -1.90
N GLY A 103 -10.96 0.91 -1.20
CA GLY A 103 -10.67 0.93 0.23
C GLY A 103 -9.69 2.05 0.61
N GLY A 104 -8.67 2.28 -0.22
CA GLY A 104 -7.72 3.38 -0.01
C GLY A 104 -8.37 4.77 0.06
N PHE A 105 -9.33 5.07 -0.84
CA PHE A 105 -10.05 6.35 -0.82
C PHE A 105 -11.02 6.46 0.36
N MET A 106 -11.73 5.38 0.70
CA MET A 106 -12.62 5.37 1.87
C MET A 106 -11.85 5.57 3.17
N PHE A 107 -10.72 4.87 3.33
CA PHE A 107 -9.88 5.02 4.50
C PHE A 107 -9.33 6.45 4.61
N THR A 108 -8.90 7.03 3.50
CA THR A 108 -8.46 8.44 3.46
C THR A 108 -9.57 9.40 3.84
N ASP A 109 -10.79 9.19 3.35
CA ASP A 109 -11.95 10.03 3.71
C ASP A 109 -12.30 9.91 5.19
N CYS A 110 -12.27 8.70 5.75
CA CYS A 110 -12.50 8.46 7.17
C CYS A 110 -11.49 9.22 8.04
N VAL A 111 -10.21 9.19 7.67
CA VAL A 111 -9.13 9.89 8.37
C VAL A 111 -9.24 11.41 8.20
N ALA A 112 -9.42 11.89 6.97
CA ALA A 112 -9.45 13.31 6.65
C ALA A 112 -10.65 14.05 7.25
N LYS A 113 -11.83 13.44 7.22
CA LYS A 113 -13.09 14.04 7.72
C LYS A 113 -13.49 13.53 9.11
N ASN A 114 -12.67 12.69 9.73
CA ASN A 114 -12.94 12.11 11.05
C ASN A 114 -14.29 11.38 11.16
N ARG A 115 -14.72 10.66 10.12
CA ARG A 115 -16.07 10.03 10.06
C ARG A 115 -16.01 8.53 9.77
N GLY A 116 -16.86 7.75 10.43
CA GLY A 116 -17.03 6.31 10.15
C GLY A 116 -18.04 6.03 9.03
N ALA A 117 -17.83 6.58 7.83
CA ALA A 117 -18.77 6.44 6.72
C ALA A 117 -18.18 5.62 5.57
N VAL A 118 -18.89 4.56 5.12
CA VAL A 118 -18.47 3.72 3.98
C VAL A 118 -19.23 4.08 2.71
N VAL A 119 -20.55 4.21 2.80
CA VAL A 119 -21.44 4.36 1.63
C VAL A 119 -21.24 5.68 0.89
N ALA A 120 -21.09 6.79 1.63
CA ALA A 120 -20.88 8.11 1.04
C ALA A 120 -19.57 8.19 0.24
N PRO A 121 -18.38 7.92 0.81
CA PRO A 121 -17.13 7.94 0.05
C PRO A 121 -17.08 6.87 -1.03
N TRP A 122 -17.75 5.72 -0.84
CA TRP A 122 -17.91 4.75 -1.91
C TRP A 122 -18.56 5.39 -3.14
N ARG A 123 -19.72 6.03 -3.01
CA ARG A 123 -20.38 6.64 -4.18
C ARG A 123 -19.61 7.83 -4.74
N GLU A 124 -19.03 8.65 -3.86
CA GLU A 124 -18.36 9.90 -4.22
C GLU A 124 -17.06 9.68 -5.01
N PHE A 125 -16.23 8.69 -4.64
CA PHE A 125 -14.91 8.46 -5.25
C PHE A 125 -14.92 7.34 -6.33
N ARG A 126 -16.07 7.09 -6.97
CA ARG A 126 -16.21 5.95 -7.93
C ARG A 126 -15.35 6.14 -9.17
N THR A 127 -15.28 7.35 -9.69
CA THR A 127 -14.56 7.67 -10.92
C THR A 127 -13.05 7.61 -10.70
N GLU A 128 -12.59 8.18 -9.60
CA GLU A 128 -11.19 8.28 -9.18
C GLU A 128 -10.67 6.89 -8.81
N GLY A 129 -11.44 6.12 -8.04
CA GLY A 129 -11.11 4.75 -7.69
C GLY A 129 -11.02 3.81 -8.90
N ASN A 130 -11.94 3.94 -9.86
CA ASN A 130 -11.90 3.16 -11.10
C ASN A 130 -10.71 3.55 -11.98
N SER A 131 -10.41 4.85 -12.09
CA SER A 131 -9.24 5.33 -12.82
C SER A 131 -7.93 4.83 -12.20
N TYR A 132 -7.83 4.83 -10.87
CA TYR A 132 -6.66 4.31 -10.14
C TYR A 132 -6.49 2.79 -10.32
N PHE A 133 -7.59 2.03 -10.22
CA PHE A 133 -7.58 0.59 -10.47
C PHE A 133 -7.11 0.26 -11.88
N LEU A 134 -7.70 0.89 -12.91
CA LEU A 134 -7.33 0.64 -14.30
C LEU A 134 -5.87 1.01 -14.57
N PHE A 135 -5.41 2.13 -14.01
CA PHE A 135 -4.03 2.57 -14.17
C PHE A 135 -3.04 1.62 -13.48
N THR A 136 -3.35 1.17 -12.27
CA THR A 136 -2.53 0.21 -11.53
C THR A 136 -2.51 -1.16 -12.22
N LEU A 137 -3.63 -1.59 -12.79
CA LEU A 137 -3.72 -2.79 -13.61
C LEU A 137 -2.81 -2.68 -14.85
N LEU A 138 -2.89 -1.55 -15.57
CA LEU A 138 -2.05 -1.31 -16.75
C LEU A 138 -0.57 -1.30 -16.40
N VAL A 139 -0.17 -0.63 -15.32
CA VAL A 139 1.22 -0.64 -14.86
C VAL A 139 1.66 -2.03 -14.43
N GLY A 140 0.77 -2.81 -13.79
CA GLY A 140 1.02 -4.22 -13.49
C GLY A 140 1.31 -5.03 -14.75
N PHE A 141 0.51 -4.88 -15.81
CA PHE A 141 0.75 -5.55 -17.09
C PHE A 141 2.07 -5.11 -17.73
N VAL A 142 2.39 -3.81 -17.72
CA VAL A 142 3.66 -3.30 -18.24
C VAL A 142 4.83 -3.91 -17.46
N LEU A 143 4.74 -3.96 -16.12
CA LEU A 143 5.76 -4.56 -15.28
C LEU A 143 5.93 -6.06 -15.54
N LEU A 144 4.84 -6.80 -15.81
CA LEU A 144 4.90 -8.21 -16.21
C LEU A 144 5.60 -8.39 -17.58
N ILE A 145 5.28 -7.54 -18.56
CA ILE A 145 5.91 -7.57 -19.88
C ILE A 145 7.41 -7.25 -19.74
N VAL A 146 7.76 -6.21 -18.99
CA VAL A 146 9.16 -5.84 -18.72
C VAL A 146 9.88 -6.98 -18.01
N ALA A 147 9.26 -7.60 -17.00
CA ALA A 147 9.84 -8.75 -16.30
C ALA A 147 10.12 -9.93 -17.25
N ALA A 148 9.18 -10.24 -18.15
CA ALA A 148 9.32 -11.29 -19.15
C ALA A 148 10.42 -10.95 -20.16
N LEU A 149 10.45 -9.73 -20.70
CA LEU A 149 11.49 -9.29 -21.64
C LEU A 149 12.88 -9.29 -20.98
N LEU A 150 12.98 -8.83 -19.73
CA LEU A 150 14.23 -8.85 -18.98
C LEU A 150 14.67 -10.28 -18.66
N SER A 151 13.75 -11.25 -18.65
CA SER A 151 14.07 -12.67 -18.43
C SER A 151 14.63 -13.39 -19.66
N LEU A 152 14.34 -12.90 -20.88
CA LEU A 152 14.79 -13.49 -22.14
C LEU A 152 16.32 -13.66 -22.26
N PRO A 153 17.17 -12.65 -21.99
CA PRO A 153 18.62 -12.80 -22.07
C PRO A 153 19.17 -13.84 -21.09
N PHE A 154 18.41 -14.19 -20.04
CA PHE A 154 18.78 -15.26 -19.10
C PHE A 154 18.39 -16.65 -19.59
N MET A 155 17.30 -16.77 -20.37
CA MET A 155 16.85 -18.05 -20.93
C MET A 155 17.65 -18.47 -22.16
N VAL A 156 18.10 -17.53 -22.99
CA VAL A 156 18.86 -17.79 -24.23
C VAL A 156 20.13 -18.65 -24.02
N PRO A 157 21.05 -18.35 -23.07
CA PRO A 157 22.25 -19.17 -22.87
C PRO A 157 21.96 -20.55 -22.28
N ILE A 158 20.84 -20.71 -21.55
CA ILE A 158 20.38 -22.01 -21.03
C ILE A 158 19.87 -22.89 -22.17
N ILE A 159 19.15 -22.31 -23.14
CA ILE A 159 18.57 -23.03 -24.29
C ILE A 159 19.62 -23.35 -25.36
N ALA A 160 20.63 -22.50 -25.53
CA ALA A 160 21.62 -22.61 -26.59
C ALA A 160 22.77 -23.60 -26.28
N ASP A 161 22.83 -24.18 -25.07
CA ASP A 161 23.84 -25.16 -24.61
C ASP A 161 25.32 -24.71 -24.75
N VAL A 162 25.59 -23.41 -24.93
CA VAL A 162 26.92 -22.89 -25.33
C VAL A 162 27.93 -22.82 -24.17
N THR A 163 27.58 -23.13 -22.92
CA THR A 163 28.51 -22.91 -21.78
C THR A 163 28.43 -23.99 -20.70
N PHE A 164 28.42 -25.26 -21.11
CA PHE A 164 27.92 -26.36 -20.26
C PHE A 164 28.90 -26.98 -19.23
N ARG A 165 30.15 -26.55 -19.02
CA ARG A 165 31.08 -27.42 -18.24
C ARG A 165 31.39 -27.07 -16.77
N HIS A 166 31.75 -25.86 -16.32
CA HIS A 166 32.23 -25.68 -14.93
C HIS A 166 31.77 -24.45 -14.12
N THR A 167 30.91 -23.58 -14.63
CA THR A 167 30.55 -22.28 -13.95
C THR A 167 29.05 -22.16 -13.63
N HIS A 168 28.36 -23.29 -13.45
CA HIS A 168 26.89 -23.38 -13.41
C HIS A 168 26.24 -22.64 -12.25
N ALA A 169 26.69 -22.87 -11.02
CA ALA A 169 25.97 -22.35 -9.85
C ALA A 169 26.15 -20.83 -9.68
N VAL A 170 27.38 -20.33 -9.80
CA VAL A 170 27.68 -18.92 -9.53
C VAL A 170 27.06 -18.00 -10.59
N TYR A 171 27.10 -18.36 -11.86
CA TYR A 171 26.50 -17.57 -12.94
C TYR A 171 24.96 -17.58 -12.88
N LEU A 172 24.35 -18.73 -12.59
CA LEU A 172 22.91 -18.84 -12.43
C LEU A 172 22.42 -18.03 -11.21
N ILE A 173 23.11 -18.17 -10.07
CA ILE A 173 22.76 -17.45 -8.84
C ILE A 173 22.95 -15.93 -9.03
N SER A 174 24.06 -15.49 -9.61
CA SER A 174 24.32 -14.06 -9.84
C SER A 174 23.29 -13.45 -10.80
N THR A 175 22.90 -14.20 -11.82
CA THR A 175 21.89 -13.81 -12.80
C THR A 175 20.50 -13.69 -12.16
N ILE A 176 20.06 -14.68 -11.39
CA ILE A 176 18.79 -14.65 -10.66
C ILE A 176 18.79 -13.49 -9.66
N ALA A 177 19.90 -13.29 -8.94
CA ALA A 177 20.05 -12.20 -8.00
C ALA A 177 19.96 -10.83 -8.69
N ALA A 178 20.60 -10.65 -9.85
CA ALA A 178 20.53 -9.41 -10.62
C ALA A 178 19.12 -9.14 -11.14
N TRP A 179 18.44 -10.14 -11.69
CA TRP A 179 17.04 -9.99 -12.12
C TRP A 179 16.12 -9.65 -10.95
N ALA A 180 16.24 -10.38 -9.84
CA ALA A 180 15.44 -10.14 -8.64
C ALA A 180 15.70 -8.73 -8.10
N PHE A 181 16.96 -8.28 -8.08
CA PHE A 181 17.32 -6.93 -7.65
C PHE A 181 16.68 -5.85 -8.51
N VAL A 182 16.74 -5.97 -9.84
CA VAL A 182 16.11 -5.01 -10.76
C VAL A 182 14.59 -5.00 -10.57
N MET A 183 13.96 -6.16 -10.46
CA MET A 183 12.51 -6.26 -10.22
C MET A 183 12.12 -5.64 -8.87
N ILE A 184 12.89 -5.85 -7.82
CA ILE A 184 12.67 -5.23 -6.51
C ILE A 184 12.76 -3.71 -6.63
N LEU A 185 13.74 -3.16 -7.34
CA LEU A 185 13.84 -1.71 -7.56
C LEU A 185 12.61 -1.14 -8.27
N PHE A 186 12.12 -1.81 -9.33
CA PHE A 186 10.90 -1.41 -10.03
C PHE A 186 9.66 -1.46 -9.12
N LEU A 187 9.52 -2.51 -8.32
CA LEU A 187 8.42 -2.66 -7.37
C LEU A 187 8.46 -1.58 -6.29
N VAL A 188 9.64 -1.27 -5.75
CA VAL A 188 9.83 -0.21 -4.77
C VAL A 188 9.49 1.15 -5.38
N ALA A 189 10.00 1.46 -6.57
CA ALA A 189 9.71 2.71 -7.27
C ALA A 189 8.20 2.89 -7.50
N TRP A 190 7.51 1.83 -7.95
CA TRP A 190 6.06 1.85 -8.10
C TRP A 190 5.34 2.02 -6.76
N SER A 191 5.79 1.36 -5.70
CA SER A 191 5.18 1.47 -4.37
C SER A 191 5.28 2.90 -3.81
N VAL A 192 6.40 3.58 -4.04
CA VAL A 192 6.63 4.99 -3.68
C VAL A 192 5.63 5.86 -4.43
N LEU A 193 5.58 5.74 -5.76
CA LEU A 193 4.65 6.50 -6.60
C LEU A 193 3.20 6.28 -6.17
N ALA A 194 2.78 5.03 -6.04
CA ALA A 194 1.42 4.66 -5.65
C ALA A 194 1.02 5.23 -4.28
N SER A 195 1.97 5.33 -3.33
CA SER A 195 1.73 5.89 -2.00
C SER A 195 1.36 7.36 -2.04
N PHE A 196 2.00 8.15 -2.91
CA PHE A 196 1.70 9.58 -3.12
C PHE A 196 0.49 9.82 -4.03
N MET A 197 0.22 8.92 -4.97
CA MET A 197 -0.90 9.05 -5.90
C MET A 197 -2.25 9.09 -5.18
N VAL A 198 -2.49 8.23 -4.18
CA VAL A 198 -3.81 8.17 -3.52
C VAL A 198 -4.16 9.48 -2.79
N PRO A 199 -3.29 10.06 -1.95
CA PRO A 199 -3.52 11.40 -1.38
C PRO A 199 -3.71 12.50 -2.43
N ILE A 200 -2.89 12.54 -3.48
CA ILE A 200 -2.99 13.57 -4.54
C ILE A 200 -4.33 13.47 -5.26
N MET A 201 -4.75 12.25 -5.63
CA MET A 201 -6.05 12.01 -6.26
C MET A 201 -7.21 12.38 -5.34
N TYR A 202 -7.06 12.12 -4.04
CA TYR A 202 -8.08 12.46 -3.04
C TYR A 202 -8.29 13.98 -2.93
N VAL A 203 -7.21 14.77 -2.89
CA VAL A 203 -7.26 16.24 -2.77
C VAL A 203 -7.71 16.90 -4.07
N ARG A 204 -7.04 16.57 -5.19
CA ARG A 204 -7.23 17.27 -6.47
C ARG A 204 -8.39 16.75 -7.31
N ARG A 205 -8.98 15.60 -6.95
CA ARG A 205 -10.07 14.97 -7.71
C ARG A 205 -9.73 14.76 -9.19
N CYS A 206 -8.47 14.41 -9.44
CA CYS A 206 -7.93 14.22 -10.79
C CYS A 206 -7.88 12.74 -11.19
N ARG A 207 -7.63 12.50 -12.48
CA ARG A 207 -7.43 11.15 -13.03
C ARG A 207 -6.08 10.58 -12.59
N ALA A 208 -5.96 9.25 -12.56
CA ALA A 208 -4.75 8.56 -12.09
C ALA A 208 -3.49 8.96 -12.86
N PHE A 209 -3.59 9.22 -14.18
CA PHE A 209 -2.44 9.64 -14.99
C PHE A 209 -1.93 11.04 -14.61
N GLU A 210 -2.83 11.98 -14.33
CA GLU A 210 -2.45 13.32 -13.88
C GLU A 210 -1.78 13.26 -12.51
N ALA A 211 -2.35 12.49 -11.58
CA ALA A 211 -1.76 12.25 -10.27
C ALA A 211 -0.39 11.57 -10.37
N PHE A 212 -0.20 10.61 -11.28
CA PHE A 212 1.09 9.98 -11.54
C PHE A 212 2.13 11.00 -12.00
N ARG A 213 1.79 11.86 -12.98
CA ARG A 213 2.71 12.88 -13.49
C ARG A 213 3.10 13.88 -12.39
N THR A 214 2.13 14.31 -11.58
CA THR A 214 2.39 15.22 -10.45
C THR A 214 3.24 14.54 -9.39
N ALA A 215 2.95 13.29 -9.02
CA ALA A 215 3.74 12.53 -8.05
C ALA A 215 5.18 12.30 -8.54
N ALA A 216 5.36 11.88 -9.80
CA ALA A 216 6.67 11.67 -10.39
C ALA A 216 7.49 12.96 -10.44
N ARG A 217 6.86 14.08 -10.80
CA ARG A 217 7.50 15.40 -10.79
C ARG A 217 7.92 15.80 -9.37
N LEU A 218 7.05 15.63 -8.39
CA LEU A 218 7.35 15.93 -6.99
C LEU A 218 8.53 15.09 -6.48
N ILE A 219 8.57 13.80 -6.82
CA ILE A 219 9.66 12.88 -6.49
C ILE A 219 10.97 13.30 -7.14
N SER A 220 10.94 13.75 -8.40
CA SER A 220 12.14 14.22 -9.09
C SER A 220 12.65 15.57 -8.59
N GLU A 221 11.77 16.44 -8.08
CA GLU A 221 12.14 17.75 -7.56
C GLU A 221 12.74 17.67 -6.15
N HIS A 222 12.30 16.71 -5.32
CA HIS A 222 12.69 16.60 -3.89
C HIS A 222 13.08 15.15 -3.49
N PRO A 223 14.08 14.54 -4.15
CA PRO A 223 14.38 13.11 -3.95
C PRO A 223 14.91 12.81 -2.54
N GLY A 224 15.66 13.74 -1.93
CA GLY A 224 16.29 13.53 -0.63
C GLY A 224 15.29 13.48 0.52
N GLU A 225 14.34 14.41 0.52
CA GLU A 225 13.30 14.52 1.54
C GLU A 225 12.32 13.36 1.45
N ILE A 226 11.99 12.94 0.21
CA ILE A 226 11.12 11.80 -0.03
C ILE A 226 11.82 10.49 0.35
N LEU A 227 13.12 10.37 0.10
CA LEU A 227 13.93 9.23 0.55
C LEU A 227 13.94 9.12 2.08
N LEU A 228 14.16 10.24 2.78
CA LEU A 228 14.12 10.27 4.24
C LEU A 228 12.73 9.93 4.80
N TYR A 229 11.67 10.47 4.17
CA TYR A 229 10.29 10.11 4.49
C TYR A 229 10.05 8.61 4.36
N TRP A 230 10.51 8.01 3.26
CA TRP A 230 10.38 6.57 3.02
C TRP A 230 11.19 5.72 4.00
N LEU A 231 12.42 6.14 4.30
CA LEU A 231 13.26 5.48 5.30
C LEU A 231 12.57 5.48 6.67
N PHE A 232 12.01 6.62 7.08
CA PHE A 232 11.25 6.74 8.31
C PHE A 232 10.00 5.85 8.33
N LEU A 233 9.27 5.77 7.21
CA LEU A 233 8.14 4.84 7.06
C LEU A 233 8.55 3.37 7.19
N ILE A 234 9.69 2.96 6.61
CA ILE A 234 10.20 1.60 6.73
C ILE A 234 10.53 1.28 8.20
N VAL A 235 11.19 2.19 8.91
CA VAL A 235 11.48 2.03 10.35
C VAL A 235 10.19 1.84 11.15
N LEU A 236 9.18 2.67 10.87
CA LEU A 236 7.87 2.57 11.54
C LEU A 236 7.13 1.28 11.19
N ALA A 237 7.22 0.81 9.94
CA ALA A 237 6.65 -0.44 9.50
C ALA A 237 7.32 -1.64 10.21
N VAL A 238 8.65 -1.67 10.31
CA VAL A 238 9.41 -2.70 11.04
C VAL A 238 9.04 -2.69 12.52
N ALA A 239 9.00 -1.52 13.16
CA ALA A 239 8.57 -1.40 14.56
C ALA A 239 7.14 -1.94 14.76
N SER A 240 6.21 -1.61 13.86
CA SER A 240 4.83 -2.12 13.92
C SER A 240 4.75 -3.63 13.72
N ALA A 241 5.58 -4.20 12.83
CA ALA A 241 5.64 -5.64 12.60
C ALA A 241 6.16 -6.40 13.83
N ILE A 242 7.16 -5.85 14.52
CA ILE A 242 7.67 -6.41 15.79
C ILE A 242 6.57 -6.41 16.85
N VAL A 243 5.84 -5.30 17.02
CA VAL A 243 4.71 -5.23 17.97
C VAL A 243 3.62 -6.24 17.58
N ALA A 244 3.25 -6.31 16.30
CA ALA A 244 2.27 -7.27 15.81
C ALA A 244 2.68 -8.72 16.06
N PHE A 245 3.96 -9.05 15.88
CA PHE A 245 4.52 -10.36 16.16
C PHE A 245 4.39 -10.73 17.64
N VAL A 246 4.78 -9.81 18.55
CA VAL A 246 4.65 -10.02 20.00
C VAL A 246 3.18 -10.22 20.40
N VAL A 247 2.27 -9.38 19.89
CA VAL A 247 0.83 -9.50 20.15
C VAL A 247 0.27 -10.81 19.60
N THR A 248 0.70 -11.25 18.42
CA THR A 248 0.24 -12.51 17.81
C THR A 248 0.67 -13.72 18.65
N CYS A 249 1.91 -13.71 19.13
CA CYS A 249 2.42 -14.74 20.04
C CYS A 249 1.65 -14.76 21.38
N ALA A 250 1.31 -13.59 21.93
CA ALA A 250 0.55 -13.48 23.18
C ALA A 250 -0.94 -13.87 23.05
N THR A 251 -1.54 -13.67 21.87
CA THR A 251 -2.98 -13.87 21.62
C THR A 251 -3.32 -15.21 20.94
N CYS A 252 -2.36 -16.15 20.88
CA CYS A 252 -2.56 -17.52 20.39
C CYS A 252 -3.31 -17.57 19.03
N CYS A 253 -2.76 -16.89 18.02
CA CYS A 253 -3.27 -16.83 16.64
C CYS A 253 -4.59 -16.07 16.39
N ILE A 254 -5.25 -15.46 17.37
CA ILE A 254 -6.45 -14.62 17.13
C ILE A 254 -6.11 -13.45 16.18
N THR A 255 -4.91 -12.89 16.32
CA THR A 255 -4.38 -11.81 15.47
C THR A 255 -4.06 -12.26 14.04
N ALA A 256 -4.01 -13.58 13.77
CA ALA A 256 -3.82 -14.10 12.41
C ALA A 256 -5.08 -13.94 11.54
N ILE A 257 -6.24 -13.65 12.13
CA ILE A 257 -7.43 -13.27 11.37
C ILE A 257 -7.16 -11.90 10.73
N PRO A 258 -7.14 -11.77 9.38
CA PRO A 258 -6.66 -10.57 8.70
C PRO A 258 -7.37 -9.28 9.13
N TYR A 259 -8.67 -9.36 9.38
CA TYR A 259 -9.47 -8.22 9.85
C TYR A 259 -9.10 -7.82 11.29
N VAL A 260 -9.01 -8.79 12.20
CA VAL A 260 -8.70 -8.53 13.62
C VAL A 260 -7.31 -7.93 13.76
N GLY A 261 -6.32 -8.45 13.02
CA GLY A 261 -4.98 -7.89 12.99
C GLY A 261 -4.96 -6.42 12.54
N THR A 262 -5.66 -6.09 11.46
CA THR A 262 -5.72 -4.69 10.98
C THR A 262 -6.43 -3.75 11.93
N VAL A 263 -7.41 -4.26 12.65
CA VAL A 263 -8.21 -3.53 13.62
C VAL A 263 -7.39 -3.24 14.91
N ILE A 264 -6.57 -4.19 15.36
CA ILE A 264 -5.59 -3.97 16.44
C ILE A 264 -4.51 -2.96 16.02
N LEU A 265 -4.00 -3.08 14.79
CA LEU A 265 -3.00 -2.16 14.23
C LEU A 265 -3.59 -0.83 13.71
N LEU A 266 -4.89 -0.58 13.92
CA LEU A 266 -5.56 0.61 13.42
C LEU A 266 -4.88 1.94 13.80
N PRO A 267 -4.37 2.12 15.05
CA PRO A 267 -3.61 3.32 15.39
C PRO A 267 -2.42 3.57 14.47
N VAL A 268 -1.70 2.51 14.10
CA VAL A 268 -0.55 2.60 13.18
C VAL A 268 -1.02 2.99 11.78
N PHE A 269 -2.06 2.34 11.25
CA PHE A 269 -2.58 2.67 9.92
C PHE A 269 -3.08 4.12 9.83
N VAL A 270 -3.79 4.60 10.85
CA VAL A 270 -4.27 6.00 10.90
C VAL A 270 -3.09 6.96 11.03
N LEU A 271 -2.10 6.66 11.87
CA LEU A 271 -0.88 7.46 12.00
C LEU A 271 -0.15 7.58 10.66
N LEU A 272 0.12 6.46 9.99
CA LEU A 272 0.80 6.43 8.69
C LEU A 272 0.04 7.23 7.63
N ARG A 273 -1.29 7.11 7.61
CA ARG A 273 -2.12 7.83 6.64
C ARG A 273 -2.15 9.33 6.93
N SER A 274 -2.38 9.74 8.17
CA SER A 274 -2.35 11.15 8.59
C SER A 274 -0.99 11.78 8.32
N PHE A 275 0.09 11.05 8.61
CA PHE A 275 1.46 11.49 8.35
C PHE A 275 1.71 11.71 6.85
N SER A 276 1.25 10.81 5.99
CA SER A 276 1.32 11.00 4.53
C SER A 276 0.57 12.26 4.07
N LEU A 277 -0.63 12.51 4.59
CA LEU A 277 -1.42 13.70 4.22
C LEU A 277 -0.74 15.01 4.69
N LEU A 278 -0.18 15.02 5.91
CA LEU A 278 0.51 16.18 6.47
C LEU A 278 1.88 16.42 5.83
N PHE A 279 2.59 15.38 5.41
CA PHE A 279 3.83 15.52 4.68
C PHE A 279 3.59 16.15 3.30
N ILE A 280 2.57 15.71 2.56
CA ILE A 280 2.28 16.25 1.23
C ILE A 280 1.82 17.72 1.33
N ARG A 281 1.16 18.12 2.43
CA ARG A 281 0.78 19.51 2.72
C ARG A 281 1.98 20.48 2.70
N GLN A 282 3.18 20.02 3.02
CA GLN A 282 4.39 20.87 3.03
C GLN A 282 4.83 21.32 1.63
N PHE A 283 4.43 20.59 0.57
CA PHE A 283 4.80 20.91 -0.81
C PHE A 283 3.88 21.93 -1.49
N GLY A 284 2.85 22.43 -0.79
CA GLY A 284 2.01 23.53 -1.25
C GLY A 284 0.55 23.42 -0.82
N ALA A 285 -0.13 24.58 -0.84
CA ALA A 285 -1.55 24.70 -0.47
C ALA A 285 -2.48 23.85 -1.36
N ASP A 286 -2.09 23.59 -2.62
CA ASP A 286 -2.85 22.74 -3.54
C ASP A 286 -2.93 21.26 -3.12
N TYR A 287 -2.09 20.85 -2.17
CA TYR A 287 -2.05 19.51 -1.63
C TYR A 287 -2.65 19.41 -0.22
N ASP A 288 -3.10 20.54 0.35
CA ASP A 288 -3.70 20.56 1.67
C ASP A 288 -5.13 20.01 1.62
N VAL A 289 -5.29 18.81 2.19
CA VAL A 289 -6.57 18.12 2.33
C VAL A 289 -7.58 18.95 3.13
N TRP A 290 -7.10 19.73 4.08
CA TRP A 290 -7.91 20.45 5.05
C TRP A 290 -8.14 21.91 4.66
N ALA A 291 -7.55 22.40 3.56
CA ALA A 291 -7.72 23.79 3.11
C ALA A 291 -9.19 24.18 2.87
N ARG A 292 -10.04 23.24 2.44
CA ARG A 292 -11.46 23.50 2.19
C ARG A 292 -12.37 23.15 3.37
N PHE A 293 -11.91 22.27 4.26
CA PHE A 293 -12.70 21.77 5.37
C PHE A 293 -11.79 21.24 6.49
N ILE A 294 -11.81 21.91 7.64
CA ILE A 294 -11.11 21.48 8.85
C ILE A 294 -12.16 21.02 9.87
N PRO A 295 -12.17 19.73 10.26
CA PRO A 295 -12.95 19.29 11.42
C PRO A 295 -12.57 20.12 12.65
N PRO A 296 -13.54 20.54 13.49
CA PRO A 296 -13.25 21.40 14.64
C PRO A 296 -12.24 20.78 15.61
N GLU A 297 -12.24 19.45 15.72
CA GLU A 297 -11.28 18.69 16.53
C GLU A 297 -9.84 18.83 16.02
N PHE A 298 -9.63 19.09 14.73
CA PHE A 298 -8.31 19.17 14.11
C PHE A 298 -7.73 20.58 14.13
N LEU A 299 -8.57 21.62 14.29
CA LEU A 299 -8.15 23.02 14.37
C LEU A 299 -6.95 23.26 15.31
N PRO A 300 -6.96 22.82 16.59
CA PRO A 300 -5.86 23.08 17.50
C PRO A 300 -4.57 22.29 17.19
N VAL A 301 -4.63 21.32 16.26
CA VAL A 301 -3.45 20.56 15.82
C VAL A 301 -2.88 21.14 14.54
N LEU A 302 -3.75 21.53 13.61
CA LEU A 302 -3.38 21.98 12.26
C LEU A 302 -3.10 23.49 12.18
N MET A 303 -3.53 24.26 13.16
CA MET A 303 -3.24 25.68 13.30
C MET A 303 -2.35 25.91 14.53
N PRO A 304 -1.22 26.62 14.40
CA PRO A 304 -0.46 27.03 15.58
C PRO A 304 -1.32 27.90 16.50
N PRO A 305 -1.13 27.83 17.83
CA PRO A 305 -1.84 28.70 18.76
C PRO A 305 -1.61 30.17 18.39
N PRO A 306 -2.60 31.06 18.58
CA PRO A 306 -2.40 32.49 18.39
C PRO A 306 -1.18 32.92 19.21
N LEU A 307 -0.25 33.65 18.60
CA LEU A 307 0.80 34.36 19.32
C LEU A 307 0.12 35.09 20.49
N PRO A 308 0.56 34.90 21.75
CA PRO A 308 0.03 35.71 22.83
C PRO A 308 0.24 37.16 22.43
N SER A 309 -0.88 37.89 22.30
CA SER A 309 -0.87 39.33 22.07
C SER A 309 0.06 39.92 23.10
N ALA A 310 1.18 40.50 22.66
CA ALA A 310 2.12 41.19 23.52
C ALA A 310 1.29 42.13 24.40
N SER A 311 1.17 41.79 25.68
CA SER A 311 0.55 42.64 26.67
C SER A 311 1.37 43.91 26.71
N GLU A 312 0.79 44.98 26.20
CA GLU A 312 1.29 46.34 26.24
C GLU A 312 1.62 46.68 27.72
N PRO A 313 2.89 46.93 28.08
CA PRO A 313 3.21 47.35 29.43
C PRO A 313 2.70 48.79 29.62
N ARG A 314 1.78 48.97 30.56
CA ARG A 314 1.44 50.29 31.13
C ARG A 314 2.52 50.74 32.11
#